data_AF-A0A2V7IAB7-F1
#
_entry.id   AF-A0A2V7IAB7-F1
#
_cell.length_a   1.000
_cell.length_b   1.000
_cell.length_c   1.000
_cell.angle_alpha   90.00
_cell.angle_beta   90.00
_cell.angle_gamma   90.00
#
_symmetry.space_group_name_H-M   'P 1'
#
loop_
_entity.id
_entity.type
_entity.pdbx_description
1 polymer ?
#
loop_
_entity_poly.entity_id
_entity_poly.type
_entity_poly.pdbx_seq_one_letter_code
_entity_poly.pdbx_strand_id
1 'polypeptide(L)'
;MPHINNTSLPIPVTISADFSAYDCSNNPGPRITFSGGSFLGGYGVEMTFTNNMKGTHTYTDGHTVDVTVMPADEQIVIPKQPVLGGAGGNPFIWVQFVGANGAALSDEIFVGRCVQGAGWHVTQSAVTTASAYATFTVTGCENSPGPYINFTSGVTMAGMSARIIFRNNDNPVGGPHEADVTRNVTVIPAGLNLTFPKQPVLGGVGGNPWIFAGFTDADGTELGEPTLLGRCEQLSKVLS
;
A
#
# COMPACT_ATOMS: atom_id res chain seq x y z
N MET A 1 -20.27 -14.33 8.62
CA MET A 1 -20.14 -13.05 9.35
C MET A 1 -20.18 -11.91 8.33
N PRO A 2 -20.80 -10.77 8.64
CA PRO A 2 -20.76 -9.59 7.77
C PRO A 2 -19.32 -9.15 7.58
N HIS A 3 -18.96 -8.84 6.34
CA HIS A 3 -17.61 -8.47 5.96
C HIS A 3 -17.65 -7.57 4.74
N ILE A 4 -16.59 -6.77 4.58
CA ILE A 4 -16.29 -6.04 3.35
C ILE A 4 -14.93 -6.49 2.84
N ASN A 5 -14.79 -6.55 1.52
CA ASN A 5 -13.54 -6.89 0.85
C ASN A 5 -13.28 -5.88 -0.27
N ASN A 6 -12.03 -5.49 -0.45
CA ASN A 6 -11.59 -4.76 -1.64
C ASN A 6 -10.32 -5.44 -2.14
N THR A 7 -10.37 -5.99 -3.36
CA THR A 7 -9.25 -6.77 -3.91
C THR A 7 -8.23 -5.91 -4.65
N SER A 8 -8.54 -4.63 -4.87
CA SER A 8 -7.72 -3.68 -5.62
C SER A 8 -7.63 -2.34 -4.89
N LEU A 9 -7.39 -2.39 -3.58
CA LEU A 9 -7.27 -1.19 -2.75
C LEU A 9 -5.96 -0.46 -3.12
N PRO A 10 -6.02 0.81 -3.54
CA PRO A 10 -4.82 1.59 -3.81
C PRO A 10 -4.16 1.98 -2.50
N ILE A 11 -2.85 1.71 -2.37
CA ILE A 11 -2.04 2.08 -1.21
C ILE A 11 -0.93 3.02 -1.67
N PRO A 12 -0.96 4.30 -1.26
CA PRO A 12 0.17 5.20 -1.46
C PRO A 12 1.42 4.67 -0.78
N VAL A 13 2.57 4.82 -1.42
CA VAL A 13 3.87 4.41 -0.87
C VAL A 13 4.89 5.51 -1.16
N THR A 14 5.59 5.94 -0.11
CA THR A 14 6.78 6.79 -0.25
C THR A 14 8.02 5.93 -0.09
N ILE A 15 8.93 5.99 -1.04
CA ILE A 15 10.16 5.20 -1.08
C ILE A 15 11.33 6.14 -0.87
N SER A 16 12.27 5.74 -0.04
CA SER A 16 13.53 6.43 0.21
C SER A 16 14.64 5.39 0.12
N ALA A 17 15.44 5.48 -0.94
CA ALA A 17 16.41 4.44 -1.30
C ALA A 17 17.81 5.01 -1.49
N ASP A 18 18.78 4.31 -0.92
CA ASP A 18 20.20 4.58 -1.02
C ASP A 18 20.88 3.61 -1.97
N PHE A 19 21.79 4.15 -2.78
CA PHE A 19 22.57 3.40 -3.75
C PHE A 19 24.07 3.60 -3.51
N SER A 20 24.81 2.52 -3.67
CA SER A 20 26.27 2.59 -3.79
C SER A 20 26.79 1.60 -4.81
N ALA A 21 27.81 2.00 -5.55
CA ALA A 21 28.46 1.25 -6.60
C ALA A 21 29.92 0.99 -6.24
N TYR A 22 30.35 -0.25 -6.45
CA TYR A 22 31.72 -0.69 -6.25
C TYR A 22 32.16 -1.54 -7.44
N ASP A 23 33.48 -1.69 -7.60
CA ASP A 23 34.08 -2.63 -8.55
C ASP A 23 33.62 -2.45 -10.01
N CYS A 24 33.58 -1.19 -10.49
CA CYS A 24 33.19 -0.76 -11.84
C CYS A 24 34.16 -1.20 -12.95
N SER A 25 34.46 -2.49 -13.01
CA SER A 25 35.34 -3.14 -13.96
C SER A 25 34.54 -3.78 -15.10
N ASN A 26 35.21 -4.11 -16.21
CA ASN A 26 34.54 -4.78 -17.34
C ASN A 26 34.16 -6.24 -17.06
N ASN A 27 34.81 -6.89 -16.09
CA ASN A 27 34.55 -8.27 -15.69
C ASN A 27 35.02 -8.44 -14.23
N PRO A 28 34.16 -8.83 -13.27
CA PRO A 28 32.80 -9.39 -13.39
C PRO A 28 31.66 -8.37 -13.59
N GLY A 29 31.97 -7.08 -13.77
CA GLY A 29 30.97 -6.01 -13.84
C GLY A 29 30.75 -5.33 -12.49
N PRO A 30 30.04 -4.19 -12.48
CA PRO A 30 29.82 -3.41 -11.27
C PRO A 30 28.97 -4.15 -10.23
N ARG A 31 29.23 -3.87 -8.96
CA ARG A 31 28.43 -4.30 -7.81
C ARG A 31 27.66 -3.11 -7.27
N ILE A 32 26.34 -3.16 -7.32
CA ILE A 32 25.50 -2.13 -6.70
C ILE A 32 24.91 -2.67 -5.41
N THR A 33 24.82 -1.84 -4.39
CA THR A 33 24.00 -2.13 -3.22
C THR A 33 22.81 -1.20 -3.22
N PHE A 34 21.63 -1.79 -3.02
CA PHE A 34 20.38 -1.07 -2.83
C PHE A 34 19.89 -1.31 -1.40
N SER A 35 19.49 -0.26 -0.71
CA SER A 35 18.92 -0.29 0.63
C SER A 35 18.00 0.89 0.83
N GLY A 36 17.24 0.92 1.93
CA GLY A 36 16.41 2.07 2.26
C GLY A 36 15.15 1.68 3.04
N GLY A 37 14.10 2.47 2.88
CA GLY A 37 12.80 2.21 3.45
C GLY A 37 11.67 2.55 2.48
N SER A 38 10.53 1.90 2.68
CA SER A 38 9.26 2.31 2.10
C SER A 38 8.26 2.57 3.21
N PHE A 39 7.50 3.65 3.08
CA PHE A 39 6.50 4.10 4.03
C PHE A 39 5.14 3.92 3.38
N LEU A 40 4.27 3.13 4.02
CA LEU A 40 2.92 2.93 3.54
C LEU A 40 2.03 4.10 3.97
N GLY A 41 1.17 4.55 3.06
CA GLY A 41 0.07 5.44 3.40
C GLY A 41 -0.89 4.74 4.33
N GLY A 42 -1.43 5.48 5.30
CA GLY A 42 -2.37 4.94 6.27
C GLY A 42 -3.68 4.46 5.62
N TYR A 43 -4.38 3.59 6.34
CA TYR A 43 -5.61 2.97 5.90
C TYR A 43 -6.58 2.83 7.08
N GLY A 44 -7.86 3.07 6.82
CA GLY A 44 -8.93 3.03 7.80
C GLY A 44 -10.17 2.29 7.33
N VAL A 45 -11.09 2.10 8.27
CA VAL A 45 -12.47 1.67 7.99
C VAL A 45 -13.38 2.76 8.54
N GLU A 46 -14.20 3.32 7.66
CA GLU A 46 -15.29 4.22 8.04
C GLU A 46 -16.57 3.40 8.21
N MET A 47 -17.31 3.66 9.29
CA MET A 47 -18.64 3.10 9.52
C MET A 47 -19.68 4.20 9.60
N THR A 48 -20.72 4.11 8.78
CA THR A 48 -21.86 5.02 8.80
C THR A 48 -23.08 4.32 9.36
N PHE A 49 -23.67 4.91 10.41
CA PHE A 49 -24.90 4.47 11.04
C PHE A 49 -26.02 5.42 10.65
N THR A 50 -27.11 4.89 10.09
CA THR A 50 -28.26 5.71 9.74
C THR A 50 -29.58 5.02 10.04
N ASN A 51 -30.50 5.76 10.65
CA ASN A 51 -31.85 5.26 10.93
C ASN A 51 -32.75 5.21 9.69
N ASN A 52 -32.34 5.84 8.59
CA ASN A 52 -33.09 5.90 7.34
C ASN A 52 -32.21 5.49 6.16
N MET A 53 -32.76 4.69 5.24
CA MET A 53 -32.03 4.31 4.04
C MET A 53 -31.80 5.55 3.15
N LYS A 54 -30.59 5.70 2.59
CA LYS A 54 -30.20 6.84 1.75
C LYS A 54 -31.26 7.08 0.67
N GLY A 55 -31.89 8.26 0.68
CA GLY A 55 -32.84 8.70 -0.35
C GLY A 55 -34.34 8.55 -0.05
N THR A 56 -34.78 8.12 1.14
CA THR A 56 -36.22 7.92 1.41
C THR A 56 -36.93 9.04 2.20
N HIS A 57 -36.26 9.85 3.04
CA HIS A 57 -36.82 11.07 3.66
C HIS A 57 -35.71 12.05 4.14
N THR A 58 -36.04 13.34 4.35
CA THR A 58 -35.13 14.47 4.66
C THR A 58 -34.53 14.51 6.08
N TYR A 59 -34.87 13.55 6.95
CA TYR A 59 -34.33 13.49 8.32
C TYR A 59 -33.30 12.35 8.43
N THR A 60 -32.06 12.64 8.04
CA THR A 60 -30.91 11.76 8.28
C THR A 60 -30.24 12.16 9.58
N ASP A 61 -30.55 11.44 10.66
CA ASP A 61 -29.63 11.36 11.80
C ASP A 61 -28.62 10.27 11.42
N GLY A 62 -27.45 10.71 10.96
CA GLY A 62 -26.36 9.87 10.50
C GLY A 62 -25.16 10.08 11.41
N HIS A 63 -24.54 9.00 11.85
CA HIS A 63 -23.31 9.06 12.64
C HIS A 63 -22.20 8.33 11.87
N THR A 64 -21.07 8.99 11.70
CA THR A 64 -19.87 8.41 11.07
C THR A 64 -18.83 8.14 12.14
N VAL A 65 -18.18 6.99 12.07
CA VAL A 65 -17.04 6.63 12.92
C VAL A 65 -15.89 6.20 12.03
N ASP A 66 -14.77 6.91 12.13
CA ASP A 66 -13.52 6.55 11.48
C ASP A 66 -12.62 5.78 12.42
N VAL A 67 -12.12 4.64 11.96
CA VAL A 67 -11.13 3.86 12.68
C VAL A 67 -9.89 3.70 11.83
N THR A 68 -8.79 4.33 12.26
CA THR A 68 -7.47 4.09 11.67
C THR A 68 -7.05 2.66 11.98
N VAL A 69 -6.80 1.88 10.93
CA VAL A 69 -6.39 0.47 11.03
C VAL A 69 -4.87 0.36 10.90
N MET A 70 -4.32 0.98 9.87
CA MET A 70 -2.88 1.11 9.64
C MET A 70 -2.53 2.59 9.73
N PRO A 71 -1.70 3.02 10.69
CA PRO A 71 -1.26 4.41 10.73
C PRO A 71 -0.42 4.72 9.49
N ALA A 72 -0.42 5.99 9.07
CA ALA A 72 0.55 6.45 8.09
C ALA A 72 1.99 6.27 8.62
N ASP A 73 2.93 6.16 7.70
CA ASP A 73 4.38 6.11 7.96
C ASP A 73 4.89 4.79 8.57
N GLU A 74 4.13 3.70 8.45
CA GLU A 74 4.68 2.37 8.77
C GLU A 74 5.82 2.04 7.80
N GLN A 75 7.03 1.85 8.35
CA GLN A 75 8.24 1.64 7.57
C GLN A 75 8.49 0.15 7.31
N ILE A 76 8.51 -0.23 6.03
CA ILE A 76 9.10 -1.48 5.57
C ILE A 76 10.56 -1.22 5.23
N VAL A 77 11.47 -1.83 6.00
CA VAL A 77 12.91 -1.73 5.78
C VAL A 77 13.31 -2.57 4.57
N ILE A 78 14.00 -1.94 3.63
CA ILE A 78 14.64 -2.60 2.49
C ILE A 78 16.04 -3.00 2.95
N PRO A 79 16.30 -4.30 3.19
CA PRO A 79 17.63 -4.74 3.61
C PRO A 79 18.63 -4.44 2.50
N LYS A 80 19.90 -4.26 2.87
CA LYS A 80 20.97 -4.09 1.89
C LYS A 80 21.07 -5.34 1.02
N GLN A 81 20.75 -5.21 -0.27
CA GLN A 81 20.83 -6.32 -1.22
C GLN A 81 21.93 -6.04 -2.27
N PRO A 82 22.90 -6.95 -2.46
CA PRO A 82 23.88 -6.81 -3.54
C PRO A 82 23.20 -7.16 -4.87
N VAL A 83 23.24 -6.21 -5.79
CA VAL A 83 22.85 -6.40 -7.19
C VAL A 83 24.11 -6.74 -7.96
N LEU A 84 24.28 -8.04 -8.27
CA LEU A 84 25.43 -8.55 -8.99
C LEU A 84 25.17 -8.53 -10.51
N GLY A 85 26.02 -7.81 -11.22
CA GLY A 85 26.06 -7.75 -12.67
C GLY A 85 25.56 -6.42 -13.22
N GLY A 86 26.40 -5.80 -14.05
CA GLY A 86 26.04 -4.69 -14.92
C GLY A 86 26.69 -4.88 -16.29
N ALA A 87 26.41 -3.97 -17.22
CA ALA A 87 26.83 -4.04 -18.62
C ALA A 87 28.36 -3.95 -18.88
N GLY A 88 29.19 -4.16 -17.85
CA GLY A 88 30.64 -3.96 -17.86
C GLY A 88 31.05 -2.49 -17.77
N GLY A 89 32.14 -2.19 -17.06
CA GLY A 89 32.78 -0.88 -17.07
C GLY A 89 32.04 0.17 -16.23
N ASN A 90 31.69 1.29 -16.86
CA ASN A 90 31.10 2.46 -16.21
C ASN A 90 29.68 2.78 -16.72
N PRO A 91 28.70 1.90 -16.44
CA PRO A 91 27.34 2.09 -16.93
C PRO A 91 26.64 3.26 -16.24
N PHE A 92 25.63 3.78 -16.94
CA PHE A 92 24.57 4.59 -16.37
C PHE A 92 23.64 3.68 -15.59
N ILE A 93 23.32 4.07 -14.35
CA ILE A 93 22.47 3.33 -13.44
C ILE A 93 21.17 4.09 -13.34
N TRP A 94 20.08 3.38 -13.61
CA TRP A 94 18.72 3.87 -13.45
C TRP A 94 17.95 2.97 -12.51
N VAL A 95 16.93 3.53 -11.86
CA VAL A 95 15.95 2.77 -11.10
C VAL A 95 14.55 3.08 -11.60
N GLN A 96 13.72 2.05 -11.70
CA GLN A 96 12.29 2.19 -11.94
C GLN A 96 11.54 1.36 -10.91
N PHE A 97 10.51 1.94 -10.28
CA PHE A 97 9.64 1.18 -9.38
C PHE A 97 8.55 0.49 -10.18
N VAL A 98 8.34 -0.78 -9.89
CA VAL A 98 7.41 -1.64 -10.64
C VAL A 98 6.51 -2.42 -9.69
N GLY A 99 5.28 -2.64 -10.12
CA GLY A 99 4.31 -3.46 -9.41
C GLY A 99 4.57 -4.95 -9.59
N ALA A 100 3.80 -5.77 -8.88
CA ALA A 100 3.92 -7.23 -8.93
C ALA A 100 3.72 -7.86 -10.32
N ASN A 101 2.92 -7.22 -11.17
CA ASN A 101 2.71 -7.62 -12.57
C ASN A 101 3.80 -7.10 -13.52
N GLY A 102 4.83 -6.42 -13.01
CA GLY A 102 5.90 -5.80 -13.79
C GLY A 102 5.54 -4.46 -14.43
N ALA A 103 4.33 -3.94 -14.19
CA ALA A 103 3.93 -2.62 -14.66
C ALA A 103 4.75 -1.53 -13.97
N ALA A 104 5.12 -0.50 -14.74
CA ALA A 104 5.82 0.66 -14.21
C ALA A 104 4.90 1.46 -13.27
N LEU A 105 5.38 1.72 -12.06
CA LEU A 105 4.76 2.63 -11.08
C LEU A 105 5.47 3.99 -11.04
N SER A 106 6.64 4.09 -11.68
CA SER A 106 7.38 5.33 -11.87
C SER A 106 8.02 5.36 -13.26
N ASP A 107 8.47 6.55 -13.65
CA ASP A 107 9.46 6.70 -14.71
C ASP A 107 10.81 6.10 -14.28
N GLU A 108 11.72 5.97 -15.23
CA GLU A 108 13.11 5.64 -14.94
C GLU A 108 13.82 6.86 -14.35
N ILE A 109 14.43 6.69 -13.19
CA ILE A 109 15.13 7.73 -12.45
C ILE A 109 16.63 7.48 -12.60
N PHE A 110 17.34 8.48 -13.14
CA PHE A 110 18.79 8.40 -13.23
C PHE A 110 19.41 8.49 -11.83
N VAL A 111 20.14 7.44 -11.44
CA VAL A 111 20.81 7.37 -10.14
C VAL A 111 22.21 7.99 -10.24
N GLY A 112 22.95 7.60 -11.27
CA GLY A 112 24.33 8.01 -11.43
C GLY A 112 25.14 7.07 -12.33
N ARG A 113 26.45 7.26 -12.34
CA ARG A 113 27.41 6.41 -13.05
C ARG A 113 28.24 5.64 -12.04
N CYS A 114 28.56 4.41 -12.38
CA CYS A 114 29.29 3.52 -11.47
C CYS A 114 30.56 4.16 -10.87
N VAL A 115 31.40 4.80 -11.70
CA VAL A 115 32.68 5.38 -11.23
C VAL A 115 32.54 6.52 -10.23
N GLN A 116 31.34 7.09 -10.04
CA GLN A 116 31.14 8.15 -9.05
C GLN A 116 30.97 7.59 -7.63
N GLY A 117 30.89 6.26 -7.48
CA GLY A 117 31.05 5.59 -6.18
C GLY A 117 29.75 5.41 -5.42
N ALA A 118 29.52 6.18 -4.36
CA ALA A 118 28.44 5.93 -3.40
C ALA A 118 27.75 7.23 -2.95
N GLY A 119 26.63 7.08 -2.24
CA GLY A 119 25.92 8.20 -1.61
C GLY A 119 24.84 8.82 -2.47
N TRP A 120 24.34 8.10 -3.47
CA TRP A 120 23.15 8.53 -4.20
C TRP A 120 21.90 8.16 -3.43
N HIS A 121 20.93 9.06 -3.46
CA HIS A 121 19.66 8.92 -2.77
C HIS A 121 18.53 9.21 -3.75
N VAL A 122 17.50 8.36 -3.74
CA VAL A 122 16.28 8.53 -4.54
C VAL A 122 15.08 8.50 -3.61
N THR A 123 14.25 9.53 -3.71
CA THR A 123 12.92 9.55 -3.10
C THR A 123 11.88 9.48 -4.20
N GLN A 124 10.89 8.60 -4.05
CA GLN A 124 9.82 8.44 -5.02
C GLN A 124 8.49 8.14 -4.34
N SER A 125 7.42 8.76 -4.80
CA SER A 125 6.05 8.37 -4.44
C SER A 125 5.45 7.49 -5.52
N ALA A 126 4.78 6.43 -5.13
CA ALA A 126 4.10 5.48 -6.01
C ALA A 126 2.79 5.01 -5.37
N VAL A 127 1.91 4.41 -6.16
CA VAL A 127 0.71 3.74 -5.65
C VAL A 127 0.83 2.26 -5.97
N THR A 128 0.81 1.42 -4.94
CA THR A 128 0.69 -0.03 -5.11
C THR A 128 -0.75 -0.48 -4.87
N THR A 129 -1.01 -1.77 -5.06
CA THR A 129 -2.33 -2.36 -4.81
C THR A 129 -2.25 -3.39 -3.70
N ALA A 130 -3.35 -3.53 -2.98
CA ALA A 130 -3.51 -4.53 -1.94
C ALA A 130 -4.93 -5.10 -1.95
N SER A 131 -5.08 -6.29 -1.37
CA SER A 131 -6.37 -6.85 -1.02
C SER A 131 -6.64 -6.63 0.46
N ALA A 132 -7.70 -5.91 0.80
CA ALA A 132 -8.12 -5.64 2.16
C ALA A 132 -9.43 -6.36 2.50
N TYR A 133 -9.57 -6.75 3.77
CA TYR A 133 -10.81 -7.24 4.33
C TYR A 133 -11.08 -6.61 5.69
N ALA A 134 -12.36 -6.48 6.03
CA ALA A 134 -12.81 -6.25 7.40
C ALA A 134 -13.98 -7.17 7.72
N THR A 135 -13.91 -7.85 8.87
CA THR A 135 -14.96 -8.75 9.38
C THR A 135 -15.55 -8.17 10.65
N PHE A 136 -16.88 -8.03 10.68
CA PHE A 136 -17.58 -7.33 11.76
C PHE A 136 -18.28 -8.31 12.69
N THR A 137 -18.27 -7.95 13.97
CA THR A 137 -18.99 -8.62 15.05
C THR A 137 -19.82 -7.59 15.80
N VAL A 138 -21.14 -7.76 15.77
CA VAL A 138 -22.05 -6.92 16.55
C VAL A 138 -22.21 -7.54 17.95
N THR A 139 -21.93 -6.75 18.98
CA THR A 139 -22.01 -7.18 20.38
C THR A 139 -23.21 -6.58 21.11
N GLY A 140 -23.79 -5.49 20.61
CA GLY A 140 -24.98 -4.85 21.18
C GLY A 140 -25.65 -3.89 20.19
N CYS A 141 -26.96 -3.72 20.34
CA CYS A 141 -27.80 -2.83 19.51
C CYS A 141 -28.66 -1.89 20.38
N GLU A 142 -28.06 -1.34 21.42
CA GLU A 142 -28.75 -0.53 22.41
C GLU A 142 -29.21 0.82 21.81
N ASN A 143 -30.32 1.36 22.34
CA ASN A 143 -30.82 2.69 21.96
C ASN A 143 -29.90 3.83 22.44
N SER A 144 -29.10 3.59 23.48
CA SER A 144 -28.08 4.50 23.98
C SER A 144 -27.04 3.68 24.74
N PRO A 145 -25.73 3.86 24.50
CA PRO A 145 -25.10 4.90 23.67
C PRO A 145 -25.08 4.60 22.15
N GLY A 146 -25.79 3.57 21.69
CA GLY A 146 -25.82 3.14 20.29
C GLY A 146 -25.34 1.70 20.14
N PRO A 147 -25.24 1.19 18.91
CA PRO A 147 -24.73 -0.16 18.66
C PRO A 147 -23.26 -0.29 19.06
N TYR A 148 -22.90 -1.44 19.61
CA TYR A 148 -21.51 -1.82 19.86
C TYR A 148 -21.07 -2.81 18.80
N ILE A 149 -20.15 -2.38 17.95
CA ILE A 149 -19.60 -3.21 16.88
C ILE A 149 -18.10 -3.32 17.10
N ASN A 150 -17.55 -4.49 16.83
CA ASN A 150 -16.13 -4.68 16.71
C ASN A 150 -15.82 -5.18 15.32
N PHE A 151 -14.61 -4.93 14.84
CA PHE A 151 -14.14 -5.57 13.62
C PHE A 151 -12.68 -5.99 13.72
N THR A 152 -12.34 -7.02 12.96
CA THR A 152 -10.95 -7.35 12.64
C THR A 152 -10.73 -7.04 11.18
N SER A 153 -9.51 -6.65 10.83
CA SER A 153 -9.17 -6.30 9.46
C SER A 153 -7.78 -6.80 9.12
N GLY A 154 -7.53 -6.92 7.83
CA GLY A 154 -6.20 -7.22 7.33
C GLY A 154 -6.04 -6.75 5.91
N VAL A 155 -4.78 -6.59 5.52
CA VAL A 155 -4.38 -6.18 4.18
C VAL A 155 -3.26 -7.09 3.69
N THR A 156 -3.38 -7.53 2.44
CA THR A 156 -2.38 -8.34 1.75
C THR A 156 -1.86 -7.56 0.55
N MET A 157 -0.57 -7.20 0.59
CA MET A 157 0.06 -6.39 -0.45
C MET A 157 0.28 -7.21 -1.73
N ALA A 158 -0.01 -6.63 -2.90
CA ALA A 158 0.33 -7.25 -4.17
C ALA A 158 1.85 -7.38 -4.35
N GLY A 159 2.61 -6.43 -3.78
CA GLY A 159 4.07 -6.37 -3.82
C GLY A 159 4.58 -5.27 -4.75
N MET A 160 5.83 -4.87 -4.53
CA MET A 160 6.53 -3.83 -5.29
C MET A 160 8.02 -4.17 -5.37
N SER A 161 8.65 -3.88 -6.50
CA SER A 161 10.09 -4.04 -6.70
C SER A 161 10.74 -2.78 -7.28
N ALA A 162 12.02 -2.58 -6.99
CA ALA A 162 12.88 -1.65 -7.70
C ALA A 162 13.60 -2.40 -8.82
N ARG A 163 13.33 -2.03 -10.07
CA ARG A 163 14.05 -2.48 -11.26
C ARG A 163 15.28 -1.60 -11.45
N ILE A 164 16.45 -2.15 -11.17
CA ILE A 164 17.74 -1.53 -11.42
C ILE A 164 18.14 -1.82 -12.86
N ILE A 165 18.47 -0.78 -13.61
CA ILE A 165 18.78 -0.83 -15.04
C ILE A 165 20.19 -0.30 -15.24
N PHE A 166 21.04 -1.11 -15.87
CA PHE A 166 22.40 -0.74 -16.26
C PHE A 166 22.45 -0.53 -17.76
N ARG A 167 22.85 0.66 -18.21
CA ARG A 167 23.06 0.97 -19.64
C ARG A 167 24.51 1.35 -19.89
N ASN A 168 25.17 0.70 -20.85
CA ASN A 168 26.56 1.04 -21.22
C ASN A 168 26.66 2.24 -22.19
N ASN A 169 25.56 2.63 -22.82
CA ASN A 169 25.50 3.76 -23.73
C ASN A 169 24.17 4.50 -23.54
N ASP A 170 24.22 5.81 -23.31
CA ASP A 170 23.06 6.72 -23.24
C ASP A 170 23.12 7.77 -24.37
N ASN A 171 23.91 7.47 -25.41
CA ASN A 171 24.11 8.39 -26.52
C ASN A 171 22.88 8.35 -27.47
N PRO A 172 22.13 9.45 -27.63
CA PRO A 172 20.90 9.49 -28.45
C PRO A 172 21.13 9.23 -29.95
N VAL A 173 22.38 9.15 -30.42
CA VAL A 173 22.72 8.82 -31.82
C VAL A 173 23.10 7.36 -32.07
N GLY A 174 22.96 6.47 -31.08
CA GLY A 174 23.14 5.01 -31.24
C GLY A 174 24.60 4.61 -31.48
N GLY A 175 25.29 4.21 -30.42
CA GLY A 175 26.62 3.59 -30.52
C GLY A 175 26.51 2.11 -30.89
N PRO A 176 27.55 1.48 -31.47
CA PRO A 176 27.49 0.10 -31.96
C PRO A 176 27.36 -0.97 -30.86
N HIS A 177 27.43 -0.59 -29.58
CA HIS A 177 27.36 -1.50 -28.44
C HIS A 177 26.38 -0.97 -27.38
N GLU A 178 25.11 -1.35 -27.51
CA GLU A 178 24.09 -1.17 -26.46
C GLU A 178 23.92 -2.48 -25.70
N ALA A 179 24.08 -2.41 -24.38
CA ALA A 179 23.86 -3.54 -23.49
C ALA A 179 23.11 -3.03 -22.27
N ASP A 180 21.89 -3.52 -22.13
CA ASP A 180 21.00 -3.22 -21.02
C ASP A 180 20.89 -4.46 -20.14
N VAL A 181 21.17 -4.31 -18.85
CA VAL A 181 21.00 -5.36 -17.85
C VAL A 181 20.03 -4.88 -16.80
N THR A 182 18.97 -5.65 -16.56
CA THR A 182 17.98 -5.33 -15.53
C THR A 182 17.99 -6.33 -14.38
N ARG A 183 17.81 -5.83 -13.16
CA ARG A 183 17.69 -6.64 -11.94
C ARG A 183 16.59 -6.07 -11.05
N ASN A 184 15.68 -6.92 -10.59
CA ASN A 184 14.63 -6.51 -9.67
C ASN A 184 15.06 -6.79 -8.23
N VAL A 185 14.78 -5.84 -7.35
CA VAL A 185 15.02 -5.91 -5.92
C VAL A 185 13.69 -5.69 -5.20
N THR A 186 13.33 -6.58 -4.28
CA THR A 186 12.04 -6.50 -3.59
C THR A 186 12.02 -5.31 -2.65
N VAL A 187 11.01 -4.44 -2.79
CA VAL A 187 10.77 -3.30 -1.89
C VAL A 187 9.66 -3.65 -0.91
N ILE A 188 8.51 -4.10 -1.43
CA ILE A 188 7.40 -4.64 -0.65
C ILE A 188 7.20 -6.09 -1.09
N PRO A 189 7.31 -7.08 -0.19
CA PRO A 189 7.07 -8.48 -0.55
C PRO A 189 5.64 -8.68 -1.04
N ALA A 190 5.50 -9.42 -2.13
CA ALA A 190 4.19 -9.90 -2.57
C ALA A 190 3.61 -10.85 -1.51
N GLY A 191 2.34 -10.66 -1.17
CA GLY A 191 1.68 -11.43 -0.13
C GLY A 191 2.04 -11.03 1.30
N LEU A 192 2.76 -9.90 1.51
CA LEU A 192 2.91 -9.33 2.85
C LEU A 192 1.53 -9.10 3.44
N ASN A 193 1.23 -9.83 4.51
CA ASN A 193 -0.06 -9.79 5.17
C ASN A 193 0.08 -9.09 6.52
N LEU A 194 -0.66 -8.01 6.70
CA LEU A 194 -0.77 -7.27 7.95
C LEU A 194 -2.17 -7.50 8.50
N THR A 195 -2.26 -8.02 9.71
CA THR A 195 -3.54 -8.25 10.40
C THR A 195 -3.63 -7.36 11.61
N PHE A 196 -4.77 -6.72 11.78
CA PHE A 196 -4.98 -5.76 12.84
C PHE A 196 -5.91 -6.35 13.90
N PRO A 197 -5.56 -6.17 15.19
CA PRO A 197 -6.37 -6.68 16.27
C PRO A 197 -7.74 -6.02 16.29
N LYS A 198 -8.68 -6.70 16.95
CA LYS A 198 -10.08 -6.29 17.08
C LYS A 198 -10.19 -4.83 17.53
N GLN A 199 -10.78 -3.99 16.68
CA GLN A 199 -11.04 -2.58 16.98
C GLN A 199 -12.49 -2.40 17.44
N PRO A 200 -12.75 -1.69 18.56
CA PRO A 200 -14.09 -1.34 18.97
C PRO A 200 -14.59 -0.11 18.20
N VAL A 201 -15.85 -0.15 17.81
CA VAL A 201 -16.60 0.97 17.27
C VAL A 201 -17.66 1.30 18.32
N LEU A 202 -17.41 2.41 19.03
CA LEU A 202 -18.26 2.89 20.10
C LEU A 202 -19.12 4.04 19.58
N GLY A 203 -20.43 3.89 19.72
CA GLY A 203 -21.40 4.90 19.34
C GLY A 203 -22.10 4.60 18.01
N GLY A 204 -23.01 5.49 17.64
CA GLY A 204 -23.90 5.35 16.51
C GLY A 204 -25.30 5.83 16.86
N VAL A 205 -26.19 5.93 15.88
CA VAL A 205 -27.58 6.26 16.16
C VAL A 205 -28.27 5.08 16.85
N GLY A 206 -29.02 5.37 17.91
CA GLY A 206 -29.66 4.35 18.75
C GLY A 206 -30.67 3.48 18.01
N GLY A 207 -30.77 2.21 18.42
CA GLY A 207 -31.81 1.27 18.02
C GLY A 207 -31.35 0.32 16.93
N ASN A 208 -32.05 0.29 15.79
CA ASN A 208 -31.78 -0.65 14.70
C ASN A 208 -31.32 0.06 13.41
N PRO A 209 -30.17 0.76 13.43
CA PRO A 209 -29.69 1.48 12.26
C PRO A 209 -29.32 0.55 11.11
N TRP A 210 -29.37 1.10 9.90
CA TRP A 210 -28.59 0.61 8.77
C TRP A 210 -27.12 0.94 8.98
N ILE A 211 -26.27 -0.04 8.75
CA ILE A 211 -24.84 0.08 8.95
C ILE A 211 -24.17 -0.09 7.59
N PHE A 212 -23.39 0.91 7.20
CA PHE A 212 -22.52 0.89 6.04
C PHE A 212 -21.07 0.86 6.51
N ALA A 213 -20.21 0.20 5.76
CA ALA A 213 -18.77 0.23 6.01
C ALA A 213 -18.01 0.43 4.70
N GLY A 214 -17.03 1.33 4.73
CA GLY A 214 -16.13 1.64 3.62
C GLY A 214 -14.68 1.62 4.08
N PHE A 215 -13.77 1.47 3.13
CA PHE A 215 -12.34 1.65 3.39
C PHE A 215 -11.97 3.10 3.15
N THR A 216 -11.06 3.65 3.95
CA THR A 216 -10.57 5.02 3.81
C THR A 216 -9.05 5.08 3.79
N ASP A 217 -8.49 6.15 3.23
CA ASP A 217 -7.07 6.48 3.41
C ASP A 217 -6.81 7.15 4.77
N ALA A 218 -5.56 7.58 4.99
CA ALA A 218 -5.14 8.25 6.21
C ALA A 218 -5.87 9.57 6.49
N ASP A 219 -6.38 10.24 5.45
CA ASP A 219 -7.08 11.52 5.54
C ASP A 219 -8.61 11.34 5.68
N GLY A 220 -9.09 10.09 5.68
CA GLY A 220 -10.52 9.76 5.74
C GLY A 220 -11.20 9.76 4.37
N THR A 221 -10.45 9.82 3.26
CA THR A 221 -11.03 9.76 1.92
C THR A 221 -11.47 8.33 1.60
N GLU A 222 -12.70 8.16 1.13
CA GLU A 222 -13.24 6.87 0.71
C GLU A 222 -12.39 6.22 -0.42
N LEU A 223 -11.98 4.97 -0.20
CA LEU A 223 -11.24 4.13 -1.16
C LEU A 223 -12.15 3.14 -1.91
N GLY A 224 -13.42 3.49 -2.04
CA GLY A 224 -14.45 2.72 -2.73
C GLY A 224 -15.84 2.98 -2.15
N GLU A 225 -16.87 2.46 -2.83
CA GLU A 225 -18.26 2.62 -2.38
C GLU A 225 -18.52 1.86 -1.06
N PRO A 226 -19.14 2.51 -0.06
CA PRO A 226 -19.52 1.86 1.18
C PRO A 226 -20.47 0.67 0.95
N THR A 227 -20.18 -0.44 1.61
CA THR A 227 -21.01 -1.65 1.55
C THR A 227 -22.03 -1.64 2.68
N LEU A 228 -23.31 -1.92 2.36
CA LEU A 228 -24.33 -2.13 3.36
C LEU A 228 -24.10 -3.46 4.08
N LEU A 229 -23.79 -3.40 5.37
CA LEU A 229 -23.65 -4.59 6.22
C LEU A 229 -25.00 -5.16 6.62
N GLY A 230 -26.01 -4.31 6.78
CA GLY A 230 -27.37 -4.68 7.17
C GLY A 230 -27.87 -3.84 8.34
N ARG A 231 -28.92 -4.31 9.02
CA ARG A 231 -29.42 -3.66 10.23
C ARG A 231 -28.80 -4.27 11.49
N CYS A 232 -28.58 -3.47 12.53
CA CYS A 232 -27.93 -3.92 13.76
C CYS A 232 -28.56 -5.20 14.34
N GLU A 233 -29.88 -5.22 14.55
CA GLU A 233 -30.62 -6.36 15.11
C GLU A 233 -30.58 -7.63 14.25
N GLN A 234 -30.39 -7.46 12.94
CA GLN A 234 -30.24 -8.60 12.03
C GLN A 234 -28.84 -9.19 12.17
N LEU A 235 -27.84 -8.32 12.25
CA LEU A 235 -26.44 -8.72 12.38
C LEU A 235 -26.17 -9.37 13.74
N SER A 236 -26.78 -8.88 14.83
CA SER A 236 -26.62 -9.48 16.16
C SER A 236 -27.17 -10.91 16.24
N LYS A 237 -28.29 -11.20 15.57
CA LYS A 237 -28.94 -12.54 15.58
C LYS A 237 -28.27 -13.57 14.69
N VAL A 238 -27.53 -13.14 13.67
CA VAL A 238 -26.78 -14.03 12.77
C VAL A 238 -25.43 -14.43 13.40
N LEU A 239 -25.01 -13.75 14.46
CA LEU A 239 -23.70 -13.88 15.09
C LEU A 239 -23.76 -14.43 16.53
N SER A 240 -24.96 -14.62 17.08
CA SER A 240 -25.24 -15.32 18.34
C SER A 240 -25.40 -16.83 18.12
#